data_AF-A0A7K9S938-F1
#
_entry.id   AF-A0A7K9S938-F1
#
_cell.length_a   1.000
_cell.length_b   1.000
_cell.length_c   1.000
_cell.angle_alpha   90.00
_cell.angle_beta   90.00
_cell.angle_gamma   90.00
#
_symmetry.space_group_name_H-M   'P 1'
#
loop_
_entity.id
_entity.type
_entity.pdbx_description
1 polymer ?
#
loop_
_entity_poly.entity_id
_entity_poly.type
_entity_poly.pdbx_seq_one_letter_code
_entity_poly.pdbx_strand_id
1 'polypeptide(L)'
;RWWESSPGAWTGVLEGRVWTLRQDGDRLWYTVYGEEDEHRKEEERDGCPAKAARLDVAETDRILRDYFQLDVGLSGLYRAWAAADPLFRKVASDFPGVRVLRQDPVECLFSFICTSNNHISRITAMIERLCQAFGRRLCCLDSRPFHAFPALSALTGPPPPCRCRCHLATASPAPTHVPCCAPAGADAEARLRALGFGYRAKFVSGSARAIAEGLGTEGLCQLRTVPYAEARRVLCALPGVGAKVADCVCLLSLDKAEAVPVDTHVWHIARQRYGVALGGKSLTPRAYQEIGDFFRGLWGPRAGWAQAV
;
A
#
# COMPACT_ATOMS: atom_id res chain seq x y z
N ARG A 1 -1.36 -5.51 1.95
CA ARG A 1 -1.63 -5.76 3.40
C ARG A 1 -2.17 -7.17 3.60
N TRP A 2 -1.33 -8.17 3.34
CA TRP A 2 -1.72 -9.57 3.34
C TRP A 2 -0.80 -10.33 4.29
N TRP A 3 -1.34 -11.35 4.96
CA TRP A 3 -0.56 -12.33 5.71
C TRP A 3 -1.15 -13.70 5.51
N GLU A 4 -0.32 -14.73 5.71
CA GLU A 4 -0.78 -16.11 5.67
C GLU A 4 -1.53 -16.42 6.97
N SER A 5 -2.85 -16.57 6.88
CA SER A 5 -3.73 -16.86 8.03
C SER A 5 -3.86 -18.34 8.32
N SER A 6 -3.67 -19.17 7.31
CA SER A 6 -3.51 -20.62 7.39
C SER A 6 -2.66 -21.08 6.19
N PRO A 7 -2.07 -22.29 6.20
CA PRO A 7 -1.18 -22.73 5.12
C PRO A 7 -1.80 -22.57 3.72
N GLY A 8 -1.20 -21.72 2.88
CA GLY A 8 -1.65 -21.41 1.53
C GLY A 8 -2.84 -20.45 1.43
N ALA A 9 -3.40 -19.97 2.55
CA ALA A 9 -4.48 -19.00 2.58
C ALA A 9 -4.00 -17.65 3.13
N TRP A 10 -4.30 -16.59 2.38
CA TRP A 10 -3.86 -15.23 2.66
C TRP A 10 -5.05 -14.37 3.03
N THR A 11 -5.03 -13.79 4.23
CA THR A 11 -6.06 -12.83 4.67
C THR A 11 -5.51 -11.41 4.61
N GLY A 12 -6.34 -10.47 4.17
CA GLY A 12 -5.93 -9.09 3.97
C GLY A 12 -7.12 -8.15 3.74
N VAL A 13 -6.81 -6.89 3.43
CA VAL A 13 -7.81 -5.87 3.15
C VAL A 13 -7.62 -5.35 1.74
N LEU A 14 -8.73 -5.28 1.00
CA LEU A 14 -8.81 -4.82 -0.38
C LEU A 14 -10.19 -4.18 -0.59
N GLU A 15 -10.24 -3.00 -1.24
CA GLU A 15 -11.49 -2.27 -1.52
C GLU A 15 -12.38 -2.07 -0.26
N GLY A 16 -11.74 -1.70 0.86
CA GLY A 16 -12.45 -1.47 2.12
C GLY A 16 -13.09 -2.71 2.74
N ARG A 17 -12.75 -3.92 2.29
CA ARG A 17 -13.29 -5.19 2.78
C ARG A 17 -12.18 -6.13 3.21
N VAL A 18 -12.51 -7.09 4.06
CA VAL A 18 -11.58 -8.16 4.44
C VAL A 18 -11.77 -9.33 3.50
N TRP A 19 -10.66 -9.88 3.02
CA TRP A 19 -10.63 -10.99 2.07
C TRP A 19 -9.74 -12.09 2.61
N THR A 20 -10.14 -13.35 2.42
CA THR A 20 -9.27 -14.52 2.51
C THR A 20 -9.17 -15.15 1.12
N LEU A 21 -7.95 -15.33 0.62
CA LEU A 21 -7.67 -15.85 -0.72
C LEU A 21 -6.86 -17.14 -0.60
N ARG A 22 -7.15 -18.13 -1.46
CA ARG A 22 -6.38 -19.38 -1.56
C ARG A 22 -6.30 -19.80 -3.01
N GLN A 23 -5.13 -20.21 -3.47
CA GLN A 23 -4.99 -20.80 -4.81
C GLN A 23 -5.03 -22.33 -4.71
N ASP A 24 -5.69 -22.97 -5.66
CA ASP A 24 -5.62 -24.40 -5.90
C ASP A 24 -5.61 -24.66 -7.41
N GLY A 25 -4.49 -25.20 -7.93
CA GLY A 25 -4.25 -25.33 -9.37
C GLY A 25 -4.37 -24.00 -10.11
N ASP A 26 -5.28 -23.95 -11.09
CA ASP A 26 -5.59 -22.78 -11.92
C ASP A 26 -6.73 -21.91 -11.35
N ARG A 27 -7.20 -22.19 -10.13
CA ARG A 27 -8.34 -21.51 -9.50
C ARG A 27 -7.90 -20.66 -8.31
N LEU A 28 -8.43 -19.44 -8.26
CA LEU A 28 -8.35 -18.56 -7.10
C LEU A 28 -9.67 -18.63 -6.32
N TRP A 29 -9.62 -19.19 -5.12
CA TRP A 29 -10.71 -19.21 -4.16
C TRP A 29 -10.67 -17.97 -3.28
N TYR A 30 -11.84 -17.44 -2.94
CA TYR A 30 -11.94 -16.27 -2.08
C TYR A 30 -13.09 -16.38 -1.07
N THR A 31 -12.98 -15.64 0.02
CA THR A 31 -14.05 -15.34 0.97
C THR A 31 -13.99 -13.86 1.31
N VAL A 32 -15.12 -13.17 1.26
CA VAL A 32 -15.23 -11.74 1.59
C VAL A 32 -16.03 -11.59 2.87
N TYR A 33 -15.48 -10.85 3.82
CA TYR A 33 -16.15 -10.45 5.05
C TYR A 33 -16.48 -8.98 4.91
N GLY A 34 -17.69 -8.59 5.30
CA GLY A 34 -18.05 -7.17 5.33
C GLY A 34 -18.26 -6.66 6.74
N GLU A 35 -18.87 -5.49 6.82
CA GLU A 35 -18.87 -4.68 8.02
C GLU A 35 -19.75 -5.31 9.11
N GLU A 36 -19.19 -5.42 10.32
CA GLU A 36 -20.02 -5.61 11.51
C GLU A 36 -20.79 -4.30 11.73
N ASP A 37 -22.09 -4.29 11.44
CA ASP A 37 -22.97 -3.19 11.86
C ASP A 37 -22.97 -3.15 13.39
N GLU A 38 -22.13 -2.30 14.00
CA GLU A 38 -22.13 -2.07 15.46
C GLU A 38 -23.47 -1.51 15.98
N HIS A 39 -24.45 -1.21 15.10
CA HIS A 39 -25.82 -0.83 15.46
C HIS A 39 -26.85 -1.97 15.44
N ARG A 40 -26.44 -3.23 15.26
CA ARG A 40 -27.33 -4.40 15.38
C ARG A 40 -27.04 -5.21 16.65
N LYS A 41 -27.19 -4.56 17.80
CA LYS A 41 -27.50 -5.20 19.09
C LYS A 41 -28.82 -4.56 19.50
N GLU A 42 -29.98 -5.18 19.34
CA GLU A 42 -30.47 -6.40 20.00
C GLU A 42 -31.41 -7.14 19.02
N GLU A 43 -31.62 -8.44 19.25
CA GLU A 43 -32.40 -9.39 18.43
C GLU A 43 -31.59 -10.15 17.36
N GLU A 44 -30.80 -11.12 17.83
CA GLU A 44 -30.92 -12.52 17.37
C GLU A 44 -30.03 -13.40 18.28
N ARG A 45 -30.68 -14.07 19.23
CA ARG A 45 -30.12 -15.27 19.87
C ARG A 45 -30.27 -16.41 18.86
N ASP A 46 -29.25 -16.62 18.04
CA ASP A 46 -28.79 -17.95 17.60
C ASP A 46 -27.52 -17.79 16.76
N GLY A 47 -26.54 -18.64 17.04
CA GLY A 47 -25.16 -18.48 16.56
C GLY A 47 -25.01 -18.57 15.05
N CYS A 48 -24.91 -17.42 14.38
CA CYS A 48 -24.20 -17.27 13.11
C CYS A 48 -23.82 -15.78 12.92
N PRO A 49 -22.56 -15.43 12.61
CA PRO A 49 -22.19 -14.03 12.40
C PRO A 49 -22.95 -13.46 11.21
N ALA A 50 -23.53 -12.27 11.40
CA ALA A 50 -24.28 -11.53 10.39
C ALA A 50 -23.45 -11.40 9.10
N LYS A 51 -23.97 -11.99 8.01
CA LYS A 51 -23.35 -11.91 6.69
C LYS A 51 -23.56 -10.51 6.15
N ALA A 52 -22.47 -9.76 5.98
CA ALA A 52 -22.49 -8.53 5.20
C ALA A 52 -23.13 -8.73 3.82
N ALA A 53 -23.65 -7.65 3.24
CA ALA A 53 -24.18 -7.65 1.88
C ALA A 53 -23.17 -8.32 0.93
N ARG A 54 -23.56 -9.50 0.42
CA ARG A 54 -22.72 -10.30 -0.47
C ARG A 54 -22.46 -9.47 -1.72
N LEU A 55 -21.17 -9.23 -2.03
CA LEU A 55 -20.79 -8.76 -3.36
C LEU A 55 -21.35 -9.74 -4.39
N ASP A 56 -21.87 -9.22 -5.50
CA ASP A 56 -22.17 -10.09 -6.61
C ASP A 56 -20.86 -10.65 -7.20
N VAL A 57 -20.99 -11.77 -7.92
CA VAL A 57 -19.84 -12.50 -8.46
C VAL A 57 -19.10 -11.66 -9.51
N ALA A 58 -19.80 -10.81 -10.26
CA ALA A 58 -19.21 -10.01 -11.33
C ALA A 58 -18.39 -8.84 -10.77
N GLU A 59 -18.86 -8.19 -9.71
CA GLU A 59 -18.11 -7.17 -8.98
C GLU A 59 -16.87 -7.76 -8.33
N THR A 60 -17.00 -8.94 -7.72
CA THR A 60 -15.85 -9.65 -7.12
C THR A 60 -14.80 -10.02 -8.17
N ASP A 61 -15.23 -10.60 -9.30
CA ASP A 61 -14.34 -10.94 -10.42
C ASP A 61 -13.62 -9.69 -10.94
N ARG A 62 -14.33 -8.56 -11.11
CA ARG A 62 -13.73 -7.28 -11.51
C ARG A 62 -12.65 -6.80 -10.54
N ILE A 63 -12.93 -6.81 -9.23
CA ILE A 63 -11.99 -6.36 -8.20
C ILE A 63 -10.71 -7.21 -8.22
N LEU A 64 -10.85 -8.54 -8.24
CA LEU A 64 -9.70 -9.44 -8.22
C LEU A 64 -8.90 -9.38 -9.53
N ARG A 65 -9.57 -9.31 -10.68
CA ARG A 65 -8.91 -9.15 -11.98
C ARG A 65 -8.11 -7.86 -12.06
N ASP A 66 -8.66 -6.76 -11.58
CA ASP A 66 -7.97 -5.47 -11.54
C ASP A 66 -6.77 -5.51 -10.59
N TYR A 67 -6.98 -5.94 -9.33
CA TYR A 67 -5.95 -5.94 -8.30
C TYR A 67 -4.75 -6.83 -8.64
N PHE A 68 -4.98 -8.03 -9.18
CA PHE A 68 -3.92 -8.96 -9.61
C PHE A 68 -3.50 -8.78 -11.08
N GLN A 69 -4.14 -7.85 -11.79
CA GLN A 69 -3.92 -7.57 -13.21
C GLN A 69 -4.00 -8.84 -14.08
N LEU A 70 -5.04 -9.64 -13.87
CA LEU A 70 -5.15 -10.98 -14.43
C LEU A 70 -5.27 -11.02 -15.96
N ASP A 71 -5.70 -9.91 -16.57
CA ASP A 71 -5.81 -9.79 -18.04
C ASP A 71 -4.44 -9.65 -18.72
N VAL A 72 -3.36 -9.43 -17.95
CA VAL A 72 -2.00 -9.41 -18.46
C VAL A 72 -1.46 -10.84 -18.57
N GLY A 73 -1.12 -11.25 -19.81
CA GLY A 73 -0.52 -12.55 -20.12
C GLY A 73 0.92 -12.70 -19.62
N LEU A 74 1.08 -13.03 -18.33
CA LEU A 74 2.38 -13.09 -17.63
C LEU A 74 3.39 -14.03 -18.29
N SER A 75 2.97 -15.21 -18.78
CA SER A 75 3.86 -16.16 -19.45
C SER A 75 4.49 -15.59 -20.72
N GLY A 76 3.78 -14.70 -21.43
CA GLY A 76 4.33 -13.98 -22.58
C GLY A 76 5.47 -13.04 -22.16
N LEU A 77 5.28 -12.33 -21.05
CA LEU A 77 6.29 -11.42 -20.49
C LEU A 77 7.53 -12.18 -20.02
N TYR A 78 7.34 -13.27 -19.27
CA TYR A 78 8.45 -14.13 -18.82
C TYR A 78 9.29 -14.62 -20.00
N ARG A 79 8.64 -15.06 -21.10
CA ARG A 79 9.36 -15.46 -22.32
C ARG A 79 10.15 -14.31 -22.94
N ALA A 80 9.56 -13.11 -23.04
CA ALA A 80 10.21 -11.95 -23.60
C ALA A 80 11.43 -11.50 -22.77
N TRP A 81 11.28 -11.39 -21.45
CA TRP A 81 12.38 -11.02 -20.55
C TRP A 81 13.48 -12.08 -20.51
N ALA A 82 13.11 -13.36 -20.47
CA ALA A 82 14.08 -14.45 -20.56
C ALA A 82 14.82 -14.47 -21.90
N ALA A 83 14.21 -14.03 -23.00
CA ALA A 83 14.88 -13.91 -24.28
C ALA A 83 15.91 -12.75 -24.28
N ALA A 84 15.54 -11.61 -23.68
CA ALA A 84 16.39 -10.41 -23.60
C ALA A 84 17.52 -10.52 -22.58
N ASP A 85 17.32 -11.26 -21.49
CA ASP A 85 18.21 -11.29 -20.34
C ASP A 85 18.52 -12.73 -19.86
N PRO A 86 19.76 -13.22 -20.09
CA PRO A 86 20.19 -14.54 -19.63
C PRO A 86 20.14 -14.72 -18.11
N LEU A 87 20.33 -13.64 -17.34
CA LEU A 87 20.22 -13.72 -15.88
C LEU A 87 18.76 -13.91 -15.47
N PHE A 88 17.85 -13.10 -16.02
CA PHE A 88 16.41 -13.28 -15.81
C PHE A 88 15.96 -14.69 -16.18
N ARG A 89 16.39 -15.22 -17.33
CA ARG A 89 16.07 -16.59 -17.77
C ARG A 89 16.41 -17.64 -16.72
N LYS A 90 17.54 -17.47 -16.03
CA LYS A 90 17.99 -18.40 -14.99
C LYS A 90 17.13 -18.30 -13.71
N VAL A 91 16.67 -17.10 -13.35
CA VAL A 91 15.91 -16.86 -12.12
C VAL A 91 14.42 -17.16 -12.30
N ALA A 92 13.88 -16.91 -13.49
CA ALA A 92 12.46 -17.01 -13.79
C ALA A 92 11.85 -18.41 -13.55
N SER A 93 12.66 -19.48 -13.62
CA SER A 93 12.20 -20.85 -13.31
C SER A 93 11.91 -21.06 -11.83
N ASP A 94 12.65 -20.36 -10.96
CA ASP A 94 12.58 -20.54 -9.51
C ASP A 94 11.45 -19.69 -8.90
N PHE A 95 11.04 -18.63 -9.60
CA PHE A 95 10.00 -17.68 -9.17
C PHE A 95 8.89 -17.53 -10.22
N PRO A 96 8.11 -18.59 -10.49
CA PRO A 96 6.98 -18.51 -11.41
C PRO A 96 5.83 -17.71 -10.78
N GLY A 97 5.05 -17.01 -11.62
CA GLY A 97 3.78 -16.40 -11.19
C GLY A 97 3.92 -15.09 -10.41
N VAL A 98 5.11 -14.51 -10.31
CA VAL A 98 5.29 -13.20 -9.65
C VAL A 98 4.61 -12.11 -10.47
N ARG A 99 3.64 -11.44 -9.84
CA ARG A 99 2.81 -10.39 -10.45
C ARG A 99 2.95 -9.08 -9.69
N VAL A 100 2.82 -7.97 -10.41
CA VAL A 100 2.71 -6.63 -9.83
C VAL A 100 1.25 -6.37 -9.49
N LEU A 101 0.96 -6.08 -8.23
CA LEU A 101 -0.39 -5.69 -7.78
C LEU A 101 -0.73 -4.28 -8.26
N ARG A 102 -2.02 -4.04 -8.53
CA ARG A 102 -2.56 -2.71 -8.82
C ARG A 102 -3.27 -2.15 -7.58
N GLN A 103 -2.52 -1.41 -6.77
CA GLN A 103 -2.96 -0.92 -5.47
C GLN A 103 -3.73 0.40 -5.59
N ASP A 104 -4.50 0.71 -4.56
CA ASP A 104 -5.06 2.05 -4.34
C ASP A 104 -3.91 3.10 -4.21
N PRO A 105 -3.95 4.23 -4.93
CA PRO A 105 -2.89 5.24 -4.90
C PRO A 105 -2.63 5.85 -3.51
N VAL A 106 -3.68 6.02 -2.70
CA VAL A 106 -3.55 6.60 -1.35
C VAL A 106 -2.87 5.60 -0.42
N GLU A 107 -3.39 4.38 -0.35
CA GLU A 107 -2.79 3.29 0.43
C GLU A 107 -1.32 3.06 0.02
N CYS A 108 -1.06 2.97 -1.29
CA CYS A 108 0.27 2.74 -1.82
C CYS A 108 1.23 3.86 -1.43
N LEU A 109 0.86 5.13 -1.66
CA LEU A 109 1.71 6.28 -1.35
C LEU A 109 2.10 6.35 0.12
N PHE A 110 1.12 6.34 1.02
CA PHE A 110 1.37 6.46 2.45
C PHE A 110 2.07 5.22 3.02
N SER A 111 1.85 4.05 2.42
CA SER A 111 2.62 2.86 2.74
C SER A 111 4.10 3.02 2.36
N PHE A 112 4.41 3.51 1.15
CA PHE A 112 5.79 3.66 0.70
C PHE A 112 6.55 4.81 1.38
N ILE A 113 5.88 5.87 1.81
CA ILE A 113 6.49 6.90 2.70
C ILE A 113 7.09 6.25 3.96
N CYS A 114 6.45 5.18 4.48
CA CYS A 114 6.90 4.45 5.66
C CYS A 114 8.13 3.54 5.42
N THR A 115 8.53 3.32 4.15
CA THR A 115 9.57 2.34 3.78
C THR A 115 11.00 2.90 3.79
N SER A 116 11.16 4.23 3.69
CA SER A 116 12.48 4.87 3.63
C SER A 116 13.35 4.48 4.83
N ASN A 117 14.54 3.90 4.62
CA ASN A 117 15.43 3.41 5.71
C ASN A 117 14.70 2.56 6.77
N ASN A 118 14.09 1.46 6.33
CA ASN A 118 13.28 0.58 7.17
C ASN A 118 13.32 -0.87 6.66
N HIS A 119 12.81 -1.83 7.44
CA HIS A 119 12.72 -3.24 7.06
C HIS A 119 11.27 -3.74 7.11
N ILE A 120 10.97 -4.78 6.31
CA ILE A 120 9.60 -5.22 6.02
C ILE A 120 8.77 -5.44 7.28
N SER A 121 9.28 -6.19 8.27
CA SER A 121 8.53 -6.47 9.51
C SER A 121 8.14 -5.20 10.28
N ARG A 122 9.00 -4.19 10.36
CA ARG A 122 8.69 -2.92 11.01
C ARG A 122 7.73 -2.08 10.17
N ILE A 123 7.89 -2.07 8.84
CA ILE A 123 6.96 -1.39 7.93
C ILE A 123 5.56 -1.97 8.10
N THR A 124 5.41 -3.29 8.07
CA THR A 124 4.12 -3.98 8.26
C THR A 124 3.47 -3.56 9.57
N ALA A 125 4.19 -3.63 10.68
CA ALA A 125 3.65 -3.22 11.99
C ALA A 125 3.30 -1.72 12.06
N MET A 126 4.05 -0.85 11.36
CA MET A 126 3.71 0.58 11.26
C MET A 126 2.40 0.79 10.50
N ILE A 127 2.21 0.13 9.36
CA ILE A 127 0.98 0.25 8.57
C ILE A 127 -0.22 -0.32 9.33
N GLU A 128 -0.05 -1.41 10.07
CA GLU A 128 -1.11 -1.94 10.94
C GLU A 128 -1.52 -0.91 12.01
N ARG A 129 -0.57 -0.29 12.71
CA ARG A 129 -0.86 0.77 13.69
C ARG A 129 -1.50 2.00 13.07
N LEU A 130 -1.09 2.38 11.86
CA LEU A 130 -1.71 3.47 11.10
C LEU A 130 -3.19 3.18 10.83
N CYS A 131 -3.49 2.00 10.28
CA CYS A 131 -4.86 1.60 9.97
C CYS A 131 -5.70 1.47 11.25
N GLN A 132 -5.16 0.92 12.34
CA GLN A 132 -5.86 0.84 13.63
C GLN A 132 -6.18 2.21 14.23
N ALA A 133 -5.28 3.19 14.10
CA ALA A 133 -5.43 4.49 14.75
C ALA A 133 -6.25 5.51 13.95
N PHE A 134 -6.28 5.38 12.62
CA PHE A 134 -6.89 6.35 11.70
C PHE A 134 -7.86 5.75 10.69
N GLY A 135 -7.88 4.43 10.53
CA GLY A 135 -8.79 3.72 9.64
C GLY A 135 -10.10 3.36 10.35
N ARG A 136 -11.18 3.28 9.57
CA ARG A 136 -12.46 2.76 10.07
C ARG A 136 -12.35 1.26 10.33
N ARG A 137 -12.90 0.77 11.43
CA ARG A 137 -13.00 -0.66 11.73
C ARG A 137 -13.90 -1.36 10.70
N LEU A 138 -13.46 -2.51 10.20
CA LEU A 138 -14.19 -3.33 9.22
C LEU A 138 -14.89 -4.50 9.91
N CYS A 139 -14.12 -5.42 10.49
CA CYS A 139 -14.64 -6.57 11.22
C CYS A 139 -13.59 -7.12 12.19
N CYS A 140 -13.92 -8.17 12.92
CA CYS A 140 -13.00 -8.93 13.75
C CYS A 140 -12.98 -10.40 13.32
N LEU A 141 -11.80 -10.95 12.98
CA LEU A 141 -11.65 -12.39 12.72
C LEU A 141 -10.70 -12.97 13.75
N ASP A 142 -11.11 -14.02 14.46
CA ASP A 142 -10.31 -14.70 15.49
C ASP A 142 -9.66 -13.74 16.51
N SER A 143 -10.45 -12.78 17.00
CA SER A 143 -10.01 -11.71 17.91
C SER A 143 -9.02 -10.70 17.33
N ARG A 144 -8.69 -10.78 16.03
CA ARG A 144 -7.89 -9.79 15.32
C ARG A 144 -8.80 -8.73 14.67
N PRO A 145 -8.68 -7.45 15.06
CA PRO A 145 -9.47 -6.39 14.43
C PRO A 145 -8.86 -5.95 13.10
N PHE A 146 -9.71 -5.80 12.09
CA PHE A 146 -9.37 -5.30 10.77
C PHE A 146 -9.88 -3.87 10.60
N HIS A 147 -9.07 -3.05 9.94
CA HIS A 147 -9.40 -1.64 9.68
C HIS A 147 -9.16 -1.33 8.21
N ALA A 148 -9.93 -0.40 7.65
CA ALA A 148 -9.66 0.18 6.34
C ALA A 148 -8.32 0.95 6.38
N PHE A 149 -7.76 1.24 5.19
CA PHE A 149 -6.71 2.25 5.15
C PHE A 149 -7.32 3.61 5.51
N PRO A 150 -6.58 4.51 6.19
CA PRO A 150 -7.12 5.83 6.54
C PRO A 150 -7.53 6.63 5.31
N ALA A 151 -8.68 7.28 5.38
CA ALA A 151 -9.04 8.32 4.42
C ALA A 151 -8.06 9.50 4.54
N LEU A 152 -7.87 10.25 3.44
CA LEU A 152 -6.96 11.39 3.41
C LEU A 152 -7.25 12.41 4.52
N SER A 153 -8.54 12.70 4.75
CA SER A 153 -9.00 13.62 5.80
C SER A 153 -8.64 13.18 7.22
N ALA A 154 -8.50 11.87 7.47
CA ALA A 154 -8.05 11.37 8.77
C ALA A 154 -6.57 11.69 9.04
N LEU A 155 -5.78 11.97 7.99
CA LEU A 155 -4.35 12.24 8.06
C LEU A 155 -3.98 13.74 8.01
N THR A 156 -4.94 14.64 7.72
CA THR A 156 -4.70 16.10 7.66
C THR A 156 -4.85 16.80 9.02
N GLY A 157 -5.66 16.23 9.94
CA GLY A 157 -6.05 16.78 11.26
C GLY A 157 -7.22 17.79 11.20
N PRO A 158 -7.76 18.27 12.35
CA PRO A 158 -8.33 17.46 13.43
C PRO A 158 -9.62 16.72 12.95
N PRO A 159 -10.10 15.69 13.70
CA PRO A 159 -11.33 14.98 13.34
C PRO A 159 -12.55 15.92 13.27
N PRO A 160 -13.63 15.56 12.54
CA PRO A 160 -14.89 16.27 12.65
C PRO A 160 -15.31 16.35 14.13
N PRO A 161 -15.91 17.47 14.58
CA PRO A 161 -16.29 17.64 15.98
C PRO A 161 -17.17 16.46 16.40
N CYS A 162 -16.83 15.79 17.51
CA CYS A 162 -17.70 14.73 18.01
C CYS A 162 -19.05 15.37 18.40
N ARG A 163 -20.15 14.70 18.08
CA ARG A 163 -21.49 15.08 18.55
C ARG A 163 -21.72 14.73 20.03
N CYS A 164 -20.73 14.10 20.67
CA CYS A 164 -20.73 13.81 22.08
C CYS A 164 -20.39 15.07 22.90
N ARG A 165 -21.13 15.36 23.98
CA ARG A 165 -20.90 16.54 24.84
C ARG A 165 -19.61 16.44 25.70
N CYS A 166 -18.60 15.66 25.30
CA CYS A 166 -17.39 15.40 26.09
C CYS A 166 -16.43 16.61 26.22
N HIS A 167 -16.58 17.64 25.37
CA HIS A 167 -15.69 18.82 25.35
C HIS A 167 -15.95 19.88 26.44
N LEU A 168 -16.99 19.71 27.27
CA LEU A 168 -17.35 20.71 28.30
C LEU A 168 -16.77 20.41 29.69
N ALA A 169 -16.06 19.30 29.89
CA ALA A 169 -15.51 18.93 31.18
C ALA A 169 -14.05 19.41 31.35
N THR A 170 -13.87 20.63 31.86
CA THR A 170 -12.60 21.06 32.44
C THR A 170 -12.32 20.27 33.72
N ALA A 171 -11.19 19.56 33.72
CA ALA A 171 -10.37 19.10 34.84
C ALA A 171 -11.10 18.45 36.05
N SER A 172 -11.02 17.12 36.13
CA SER A 172 -10.98 16.40 37.41
C SER A 172 -10.02 15.21 37.32
N PRO A 173 -9.17 14.94 38.33
CA PRO A 173 -8.12 13.93 38.24
C PRO A 173 -8.62 12.60 38.81
N ALA A 174 -8.97 11.64 37.94
CA ALA A 174 -9.08 10.24 38.31
C ALA A 174 -8.57 9.36 37.16
N PRO A 175 -7.57 8.49 37.36
CA PRO A 175 -6.89 7.79 36.28
C PRO A 175 -7.45 6.38 36.09
N THR A 176 -8.64 6.23 35.50
CA THR A 176 -9.13 4.89 35.07
C THR A 176 -10.04 4.89 33.85
N HIS A 177 -10.46 6.04 33.32
CA HIS A 177 -11.29 6.07 32.12
C HIS A 177 -10.43 6.27 30.86
N VAL A 178 -10.43 5.29 29.96
CA VAL A 178 -10.00 5.52 28.57
C VAL A 178 -11.00 6.53 27.97
N PRO A 179 -10.56 7.71 27.50
CA PRO A 179 -11.49 8.68 26.96
C PRO A 179 -12.07 8.17 25.63
N CYS A 180 -13.39 8.26 25.49
CA CYS A 180 -14.11 7.91 24.25
C CYS A 180 -13.69 8.80 23.06
N CYS A 181 -13.19 10.02 23.35
CA CYS A 181 -12.80 11.03 22.38
C CYS A 181 -11.30 11.35 22.59
N ALA A 182 -10.46 11.18 21.56
CA ALA A 182 -9.11 11.76 21.60
C ALA A 182 -9.24 13.29 21.76
N PRO A 183 -8.40 13.96 22.57
CA PRO A 183 -8.52 15.39 22.79
C PRO A 183 -8.49 16.16 21.47
N ALA A 184 -9.44 17.08 21.30
CA ALA A 184 -9.44 18.05 20.22
C ALA A 184 -8.11 18.82 20.26
N GLY A 185 -7.27 18.64 19.23
CA GLY A 185 -5.95 19.28 19.15
C GLY A 185 -4.76 18.33 18.97
N ALA A 186 -4.94 17.00 18.96
CA ALA A 186 -3.85 16.11 18.58
C ALA A 186 -3.63 16.13 17.05
N ASP A 187 -2.70 16.97 16.59
CA ASP A 187 -2.14 16.97 15.24
C ASP A 187 -1.92 15.52 14.77
N ALA A 188 -2.38 15.16 13.57
CA ALA A 188 -2.19 13.82 13.00
C ALA A 188 -0.70 13.41 13.09
N GLU A 189 0.21 14.38 12.90
CA GLU A 189 1.64 14.18 13.12
C GLU A 189 1.97 13.72 14.55
N ALA A 190 1.44 14.38 15.58
CA ALA A 190 1.70 14.06 16.98
C ALA A 190 1.21 12.64 17.33
N ARG A 191 0.02 12.25 16.85
CA ARG A 191 -0.49 10.88 17.01
C ARG A 191 0.40 9.86 16.30
N LEU A 192 0.86 10.15 15.08
CA LEU A 192 1.79 9.28 14.35
C LEU A 192 3.15 9.14 15.07
N ARG A 193 3.66 10.22 15.66
CA ARG A 193 4.89 10.19 16.48
C ARG A 193 4.72 9.27 17.69
N ALA A 194 3.60 9.36 18.40
CA ALA A 194 3.28 8.48 19.51
C ALA A 194 3.18 7.00 19.09
N LEU A 195 2.79 6.71 17.84
CA LEU A 195 2.74 5.36 17.27
C LEU A 195 4.09 4.85 16.71
N GLY A 196 5.17 5.61 16.92
CA GLY A 196 6.53 5.20 16.55
C GLY A 196 6.92 5.47 15.09
N PHE A 197 6.23 6.39 14.40
CA PHE A 197 6.58 6.77 13.02
C PHE A 197 7.89 7.58 12.93
N GLY A 198 8.33 8.17 14.05
CA GLY A 198 9.53 9.00 14.09
C GLY A 198 9.42 10.20 13.14
N TYR A 199 10.49 10.50 12.39
CA TYR A 199 10.50 11.61 11.44
C TYR A 199 9.47 11.44 10.29
N ARG A 200 9.05 10.20 9.98
CA ARG A 200 8.09 9.93 8.91
C ARG A 200 6.68 10.43 9.24
N ALA A 201 6.39 10.66 10.52
CA ALA A 201 5.12 11.27 10.94
C ALA A 201 4.87 12.60 10.21
N LYS A 202 5.91 13.44 10.12
CA LYS A 202 5.89 14.72 9.40
C LYS A 202 5.63 14.55 7.90
N PHE A 203 6.16 13.47 7.31
CA PHE A 203 5.96 13.19 5.89
C PHE A 203 4.55 12.71 5.61
N VAL A 204 4.02 11.79 6.43
CA VAL A 204 2.63 11.33 6.30
C VAL A 204 1.64 12.48 6.49
N SER A 205 1.75 13.27 7.56
CA SER A 205 0.86 14.42 7.78
C SER A 205 1.04 15.51 6.72
N GLY A 206 2.30 15.83 6.38
CA GLY A 206 2.63 16.86 5.40
C GLY A 206 2.16 16.52 3.99
N SER A 207 2.37 15.28 3.52
CA SER A 207 1.85 14.82 2.23
C SER A 207 0.34 14.79 2.22
N ALA A 208 -0.31 14.36 3.30
CA ALA A 208 -1.77 14.39 3.39
C ALA A 208 -2.33 15.79 3.22
N ARG A 209 -1.74 16.79 3.88
CA ARG A 209 -2.13 18.21 3.73
C ARG A 209 -1.87 18.72 2.32
N ALA A 210 -0.68 18.49 1.78
CA ALA A 210 -0.32 18.93 0.42
C ALA A 210 -1.24 18.34 -0.65
N ILE A 211 -1.67 17.09 -0.49
CA ILE A 211 -2.65 16.46 -1.38
C ILE A 211 -4.02 17.09 -1.19
N ALA A 212 -4.49 17.25 0.05
CA ALA A 212 -5.82 17.79 0.34
C ALA A 212 -6.00 19.24 -0.13
N GLU A 213 -4.95 20.05 -0.05
CA GLU A 213 -4.93 21.44 -0.52
C GLU A 213 -4.70 21.56 -2.04
N GLY A 214 -4.13 20.54 -2.66
CA GLY A 214 -3.78 20.51 -4.07
C GLY A 214 -4.69 19.61 -4.89
N LEU A 215 -4.14 18.46 -5.29
CA LEU A 215 -4.75 17.54 -6.26
C LEU A 215 -5.97 16.75 -5.74
N GLY A 216 -6.15 16.65 -4.42
CA GLY A 216 -7.16 15.78 -3.80
C GLY A 216 -6.92 14.29 -4.04
N THR A 217 -7.79 13.42 -3.50
CA THR A 217 -7.72 11.97 -3.74
C THR A 217 -7.96 11.62 -5.21
N GLU A 218 -8.90 12.31 -5.85
CA GLU A 218 -9.23 12.11 -7.27
C GLU A 218 -8.06 12.46 -8.18
N GLY A 219 -7.37 13.58 -7.93
CA GLY A 219 -6.19 13.94 -8.72
C GLY A 219 -5.05 12.92 -8.59
N LEU A 220 -4.94 12.25 -7.45
CA LEU A 220 -3.96 11.16 -7.23
C LEU A 220 -4.29 9.96 -8.12
N CYS A 221 -5.57 9.59 -8.19
CA CYS A 221 -6.06 8.56 -9.11
C CYS A 221 -5.86 8.96 -10.58
N GLN A 222 -6.06 10.24 -10.93
CA GLN A 222 -5.86 10.74 -12.30
C GLN A 222 -4.40 10.64 -12.76
N LEU A 223 -3.42 10.53 -11.85
CA LEU A 223 -2.03 10.26 -12.25
C LEU A 223 -1.86 8.91 -12.99
N ARG A 224 -2.86 8.01 -12.94
CA ARG A 224 -2.90 6.80 -13.79
C ARG A 224 -2.91 7.12 -15.28
N THR A 225 -3.48 8.26 -15.70
CA THR A 225 -3.61 8.60 -17.13
C THR A 225 -2.51 9.53 -17.63
N VAL A 226 -1.76 10.19 -16.75
CA VAL A 226 -0.65 11.08 -17.15
C VAL A 226 0.62 10.29 -17.49
N PRO A 227 1.56 10.83 -18.29
CA PRO A 227 2.84 10.16 -18.57
C PRO A 227 3.66 9.87 -17.30
N TYR A 228 4.43 8.78 -17.30
CA TYR A 228 5.24 8.36 -16.15
C TYR A 228 6.14 9.47 -15.59
N ALA A 229 6.84 10.20 -16.45
CA ALA A 229 7.73 11.28 -16.03
C ALA A 229 7.00 12.38 -15.25
N GLU A 230 5.76 12.69 -15.66
CA GLU A 230 4.93 13.70 -15.02
C GLU A 230 4.34 13.19 -13.70
N ALA A 231 3.81 11.97 -13.66
CA ALA A 231 3.34 11.35 -12.42
C ALA A 231 4.45 11.32 -11.36
N ARG A 232 5.67 10.92 -11.76
CA ARG A 232 6.85 10.89 -10.90
C ARG A 232 7.23 12.28 -10.40
N ARG A 233 7.18 13.30 -11.27
CA ARG A 233 7.49 14.70 -10.91
C ARG A 233 6.52 15.23 -9.87
N VAL A 234 5.22 14.99 -10.06
CA VAL A 234 4.16 15.39 -9.11
C VAL A 234 4.37 14.70 -7.76
N LEU A 235 4.61 13.39 -7.76
CA LEU A 235 4.85 12.64 -6.52
C LEU A 235 6.09 13.14 -5.76
N CYS A 236 7.20 13.40 -6.45
CA CYS A 236 8.44 13.89 -5.84
C CYS A 236 8.32 15.29 -5.20
N ALA A 237 7.27 16.06 -5.51
CA ALA A 237 6.99 17.33 -4.85
C ALA A 237 6.40 17.15 -3.43
N LEU A 238 5.93 15.94 -3.10
CA LEU A 238 5.32 15.66 -1.81
C LEU A 238 6.38 15.45 -0.70
N PRO A 239 6.12 15.91 0.54
CA PRO A 239 7.01 15.70 1.67
C PRO A 239 7.43 14.23 1.88
N GLY A 240 8.73 13.96 1.92
CA GLY A 240 9.25 12.61 2.16
C GLY A 240 9.16 11.65 0.99
N VAL A 241 8.73 12.11 -0.19
CA VAL A 241 8.68 11.30 -1.42
C VAL A 241 9.89 11.61 -2.29
N GLY A 242 10.90 10.73 -2.23
CA GLY A 242 12.03 10.75 -3.15
C GLY A 242 11.80 9.87 -4.38
N ALA A 243 12.77 9.87 -5.31
CA ALA A 243 12.74 9.09 -6.56
C ALA A 243 12.28 7.64 -6.38
N LYS A 244 12.85 6.92 -5.41
CA LYS A 244 12.49 5.53 -5.11
C LYS A 244 11.03 5.37 -4.71
N VAL A 245 10.54 6.23 -3.81
CA VAL A 245 9.15 6.18 -3.32
C VAL A 245 8.20 6.52 -4.47
N ALA A 246 8.50 7.56 -5.25
CA ALA A 246 7.70 7.95 -6.40
C ALA A 246 7.62 6.81 -7.43
N ASP A 247 8.75 6.16 -7.76
CA ASP A 247 8.75 5.05 -8.71
C ASP A 247 8.00 3.83 -8.17
N CYS A 248 8.06 3.55 -6.86
CA CYS A 248 7.26 2.48 -6.25
C CYS A 248 5.76 2.75 -6.43
N VAL A 249 5.32 3.98 -6.18
CA VAL A 249 3.92 4.38 -6.33
C VAL A 249 3.50 4.35 -7.81
N CYS A 250 4.35 4.83 -8.70
CA CYS A 250 4.15 4.75 -10.15
C CYS A 250 3.92 3.31 -10.62
N LEU A 251 4.80 2.39 -10.21
CA LEU A 251 4.74 0.98 -10.59
C LEU A 251 3.54 0.25 -10.01
N LEU A 252 3.26 0.46 -8.71
CA LEU A 252 2.33 -0.39 -7.94
C LEU A 252 0.91 0.18 -7.85
N SER A 253 0.66 1.42 -8.29
CA SER A 253 -0.67 2.02 -8.16
C SER A 253 -1.10 2.97 -9.29
N LEU A 254 -0.15 3.47 -10.09
CA LEU A 254 -0.42 4.46 -11.15
C LEU A 254 -0.22 3.93 -12.57
N ASP A 255 -0.22 2.61 -12.75
CA ASP A 255 -0.18 1.94 -14.06
C ASP A 255 1.09 2.24 -14.90
N LYS A 256 2.22 2.58 -14.26
CA LYS A 256 3.50 2.86 -14.94
C LYS A 256 4.41 1.64 -14.89
N ALA A 257 4.14 0.65 -15.73
CA ALA A 257 4.87 -0.62 -15.75
C ALA A 257 6.37 -0.47 -16.09
N GLU A 258 6.77 0.67 -16.65
CA GLU A 258 8.14 1.05 -16.98
C GLU A 258 8.92 1.64 -15.79
N ALA A 259 8.25 1.98 -14.68
CA ALA A 259 8.90 2.54 -13.50
C ALA A 259 9.77 1.47 -12.82
N VAL A 260 11.04 1.79 -12.57
CA VAL A 260 12.03 0.88 -11.96
C VAL A 260 12.54 1.52 -10.66
N PRO A 261 11.94 1.20 -9.50
CA PRO A 261 12.42 1.73 -8.22
C PRO A 261 13.82 1.21 -7.89
N VAL A 262 14.82 2.10 -7.81
CA VAL A 262 16.20 1.71 -7.50
C VAL A 262 16.53 1.97 -6.04
N ASP A 263 16.69 0.91 -5.25
CA ASP A 263 17.25 1.00 -3.90
C ASP A 263 18.68 0.45 -3.86
N THR A 264 19.22 0.27 -2.65
CA THR A 264 20.56 -0.29 -2.46
C THR A 264 20.68 -1.72 -2.98
N HIS A 265 19.63 -2.54 -2.89
CA HIS A 265 19.65 -3.92 -3.39
C HIS A 265 19.70 -3.94 -4.91
N VAL A 266 18.84 -3.17 -5.58
CA VAL A 266 18.83 -3.04 -7.05
C VAL A 266 20.17 -2.46 -7.54
N TRP A 267 20.72 -1.48 -6.83
CA TRP A 267 22.05 -0.95 -7.11
C TRP A 267 23.15 -2.01 -7.02
N HIS A 268 23.12 -2.86 -6.00
CA HIS A 268 24.07 -3.98 -5.87
C HIS A 268 23.90 -5.02 -6.98
N ILE A 269 22.67 -5.39 -7.34
CA ILE A 269 22.37 -6.30 -8.44
C ILE A 269 22.91 -5.75 -9.77
N ALA A 270 22.59 -4.48 -10.08
CA ALA A 270 23.04 -3.81 -11.29
C ALA A 270 24.58 -3.81 -11.42
N ARG A 271 25.29 -3.53 -10.32
CA ARG A 271 26.76 -3.52 -10.30
C ARG A 271 27.37 -4.91 -10.41
N GLN A 272 26.90 -5.85 -9.58
CA GLN A 272 27.56 -7.15 -9.41
C GLN A 272 27.20 -8.14 -10.52
N ARG A 273 25.98 -8.03 -11.09
CA ARG A 273 25.45 -9.03 -12.02
C ARG A 273 25.35 -8.54 -13.45
N TYR A 274 25.17 -7.23 -13.65
CA TYR A 274 25.06 -6.62 -14.97
C TYR A 274 26.27 -5.75 -15.34
N GLY A 275 27.22 -5.53 -14.41
CA GLY A 275 28.42 -4.75 -14.68
C GLY A 275 28.15 -3.28 -14.98
N VAL A 276 27.00 -2.72 -14.54
CA VAL A 276 26.67 -1.31 -14.77
C VAL A 276 27.67 -0.45 -14.01
N ALA A 277 28.61 0.17 -14.75
CA ALA A 277 29.76 0.91 -14.22
C ALA A 277 29.34 2.30 -13.75
N LEU A 278 28.71 2.35 -12.59
CA LEU A 278 28.28 3.60 -11.95
C LEU A 278 29.43 4.08 -11.07
N GLY A 279 30.08 5.19 -11.44
CA GLY A 279 31.13 5.78 -10.63
C GLY A 279 30.66 6.03 -9.19
N GLY A 280 31.53 5.76 -8.20
CA GLY A 280 31.31 6.09 -6.79
C GLY A 280 30.96 4.93 -5.85
N LYS A 281 30.87 5.27 -4.55
CA LYS A 281 30.61 4.34 -3.43
C LYS A 281 29.17 4.41 -2.90
N SER A 282 28.29 5.19 -3.53
CA SER A 282 26.91 5.39 -3.09
C SER A 282 25.94 5.52 -4.27
N LEU A 283 24.66 5.32 -4.01
CA LEU A 283 23.58 5.52 -4.98
C LEU A 283 23.29 7.02 -5.13
N THR A 284 23.91 7.65 -6.13
CA THR A 284 23.67 9.06 -6.48
C THR A 284 22.40 9.20 -7.36
N PRO A 285 21.81 10.40 -7.49
CA PRO A 285 20.67 10.62 -8.39
C PRO A 285 20.97 10.24 -9.85
N ARG A 286 22.20 10.50 -10.31
CA ARG A 286 22.66 10.08 -11.65
C ARG A 286 22.72 8.56 -11.76
N ALA A 287 23.33 7.89 -10.78
CA ALA A 287 23.42 6.43 -10.78
C ALA A 287 22.02 5.77 -10.71
N TYR A 288 21.10 6.35 -9.95
CA TYR A 288 19.69 5.93 -9.90
C TYR A 288 19.06 5.98 -11.30
N GLN A 289 19.23 7.09 -12.02
CA GLN A 289 18.68 7.27 -13.36
C GLN A 289 19.29 6.28 -14.36
N GLU A 290 20.62 6.17 -14.39
CA GLU A 290 21.34 5.27 -15.30
C GLU A 290 20.94 3.80 -15.10
N ILE A 291 20.75 3.35 -13.85
CA ILE A 291 20.23 1.99 -13.58
C ILE A 291 18.81 1.81 -14.11
N GLY A 292 17.94 2.78 -13.83
CA GLY A 292 16.55 2.69 -14.29
C GLY A 292 16.47 2.65 -15.82
N ASP A 293 17.27 3.47 -16.51
CA ASP A 293 17.34 3.52 -17.97
C ASP A 293 17.92 2.23 -18.56
N PHE A 294 18.96 1.67 -17.91
CA PHE A 294 19.51 0.37 -18.28
C PHE A 294 18.45 -0.74 -18.25
N PHE A 295 17.70 -0.88 -17.14
CA PHE A 295 16.69 -1.93 -17.02
C PHE A 295 15.48 -1.68 -17.93
N ARG A 296 15.08 -0.42 -18.16
CA ARG A 296 14.07 -0.09 -19.19
C ARG A 296 14.53 -0.47 -20.60
N GLY A 297 15.79 -0.24 -20.93
CA GLY A 297 16.37 -0.67 -22.21
C GLY A 297 16.42 -2.19 -22.37
N LEU A 298 16.69 -2.91 -21.27
CA LEU A 298 16.81 -4.37 -21.27
C LEU A 298 15.45 -5.09 -21.34
N TRP A 299 14.49 -4.68 -20.52
CA TRP A 299 13.21 -5.38 -20.36
C TRP A 299 12.01 -4.68 -21.02
N GLY A 300 12.23 -3.50 -21.60
CA GLY A 300 11.23 -2.77 -22.37
C GLY A 300 10.14 -2.11 -21.53
N PRO A 301 8.92 -1.92 -22.09
CA PRO A 301 7.85 -1.14 -21.46
C PRO A 301 7.32 -1.66 -20.12
N ARG A 302 7.64 -2.90 -19.74
CA ARG A 302 7.25 -3.50 -18.46
C ARG A 302 8.44 -3.85 -17.56
N ALA A 303 9.51 -3.06 -17.65
CA ALA A 303 10.74 -3.29 -16.88
C ALA A 303 10.52 -3.34 -15.36
N GLY A 304 9.61 -2.55 -14.81
CA GLY A 304 9.27 -2.60 -13.39
C GLY A 304 8.64 -3.93 -12.97
N TRP A 305 7.97 -4.63 -13.89
CA TRP A 305 7.42 -5.95 -13.63
C TRP A 305 8.49 -7.02 -13.67
N ALA A 306 9.43 -6.93 -14.61
CA ALA A 306 10.59 -7.82 -14.64
C ALA A 306 11.42 -7.67 -13.35
N GLN A 307 11.60 -6.44 -12.86
CA GLN A 307 12.29 -6.17 -11.61
C GLN A 307 11.61 -6.81 -10.38
N ALA A 308 10.29 -7.00 -10.42
CA ALA A 308 9.57 -7.60 -9.30
C ALA A 308 9.86 -9.10 -9.12
N VAL A 309 10.31 -9.77 -10.19
CA VAL A 309 10.75 -11.17 -10.22
C VAL A 309 12.17 -11.29 -9.69
#